data_AF-A0A7G3ZYW1-F1
#
_entry.id   AF-A0A7G3ZYW1-F1
#
_cell.length_a   1.000
_cell.length_b   1.000
_cell.length_c   1.000
_cell.angle_alpha   90.00
_cell.angle_beta   90.00
_cell.angle_gamma   90.00
#
_symmetry.space_group_name_H-M   'P 1'
#
loop_
_entity.id
_entity.type
_entity.pdbx_description
1 polymer ?
#
loop_
_entity_poly.entity_id
_entity_poly.type
_entity_poly.pdbx_seq_one_letter_code
_entity_poly.pdbx_strand_id
1 'polypeptide(L)' 'MLQEEKIYIGIDASKTTLDIFILPNKKYMQFTNDMCGIQKLLSKIQQRFSDALIVIESTGGYESL' A
#
# COMPACT_ATOMS: atom_id res chain seq x y z
N MET A 1 -26.35 -12.60 0.16
CA MET A 1 -25.62 -11.37 -0.17
C MET A 1 -24.23 -11.80 -0.64
N LEU A 2 -23.85 -11.46 -1.87
CA LEU A 2 -22.45 -11.61 -2.29
C LEU A 2 -21.66 -10.56 -1.53
N GLN A 3 -20.83 -11.00 -0.59
CA GLN A 3 -19.88 -10.11 0.07
C GLN A 3 -18.88 -9.70 -1.01
N GLU A 4 -18.81 -8.40 -1.35
CA GLU A 4 -17.69 -7.92 -2.17
C GLU A 4 -16.40 -8.28 -1.44
N GLU A 5 -15.47 -8.92 -2.15
CA GLU A 5 -14.24 -9.42 -1.55
C GLU A 5 -13.37 -8.21 -1.18
N LYS A 6 -13.35 -7.88 0.11
CA LYS A 6 -12.67 -6.69 0.63
C LYS A 6 -11.19 -6.73 0.25
N ILE A 7 -10.72 -5.65 -0.38
CA ILE A 7 -9.31 -5.49 -0.74
C ILE A 7 -8.52 -5.02 0.47
N TYR A 8 -7.41 -5.70 0.76
CA TYR A 8 -6.46 -5.28 1.78
C TYR A 8 -5.13 -4.97 1.11
N ILE A 9 -4.58 -3.81 1.43
CA ILE A 9 -3.28 -3.34 0.93
C ILE A 9 -2.37 -3.16 2.13
N GLY A 10 -1.43 -4.08 2.31
CA GLY A 10 -0.34 -3.95 3.27
C GLY A 10 0.80 -3.14 2.68
N ILE A 11 1.36 -2.23 3.48
CA ILE A 11 2.50 -1.39 3.13
C ILE A 11 3.56 -1.53 4.23
N ASP A 12 4.72 -2.07 3.88
CA ASP A 12 5.92 -2.00 4.70
C ASP A 12 6.80 -0.85 4.16
N ALA A 13 7.17 0.07 5.05
CA ALA A 13 7.94 1.26 4.69
C ALA A 13 9.39 1.11 5.16
N SER A 14 10.32 1.17 4.21
CA SER A 14 11.75 1.28 4.50
C SER A 14 12.25 2.70 4.21
N LYS A 15 13.53 2.98 4.48
CA LYS A 15 14.13 4.31 4.23
C LYS A 15 14.00 4.77 2.78
N THR A 16 14.01 3.86 1.80
CA THR A 16 14.04 4.20 0.38
C THR A 16 12.98 3.49 -0.45
N THR A 17 12.26 2.51 0.11
CA THR A 17 11.25 1.72 -0.60
C THR A 17 9.95 1.63 0.18
N LEU A 18 8.85 1.42 -0.55
CA LEU A 18 7.56 1.02 -0.03
C LEU A 18 7.20 -0.33 -0.65
N ASP A 19 7.07 -1.34 0.19
CA ASP A 19 6.80 -2.72 -0.19
C ASP A 19 5.32 -3.00 0.02
N ILE A 20 4.62 -3.32 -1.07
CA ILE A 20 3.16 -3.37 -1.13
C ILE A 20 2.70 -4.81 -1.37
N PHE A 21 1.77 -5.29 -0.54
CA PHE A 21 1.13 -6.58 -0.73
C PHE A 21 -0.40 -6.44 -0.75
N ILE A 22 -1.03 -7.02 -1.78
CA ILE A 22 -2.48 -6.89 -2.01
C ILE A 22 -3.15 -8.25 -1.87
N LEU A 23 -4.10 -8.34 -0.94
CA LEU A 23 -5.03 -9.46 -0.80
C LEU A 23 -6.41 -9.08 -1.36
N PRO A 24 -7.15 -10.05 -1.92
CA PRO A 24 -6.85 -11.49 -2.01
C PRO A 24 -5.96 -11.87 -3.21
N ASN A 25 -5.67 -10.92 -4.11
CA ASN A 25 -5.00 -11.19 -5.39
C ASN A 25 -3.53 -11.67 -5.26
N LYS A 26 -2.96 -11.66 -4.06
CA LYS A 26 -1.56 -12.02 -3.75
C LYS A 26 -0.57 -11.30 -4.67
N LYS A 27 -0.81 -10.01 -4.90
CA LYS A 27 0.07 -9.19 -5.74
C LYS A 27 1.07 -8.45 -4.87
N TYR A 28 2.32 -8.49 -5.31
CA TYR A 28 3.40 -7.72 -4.73
C TYR A 28 3.84 -6.61 -5.69
N MET A 29 4.13 -5.44 -5.15
CA MET A 29 4.69 -4.31 -5.87
C MET A 29 5.64 -3.54 -4.96
N GLN A 30 6.63 -2.86 -5.54
CA GLN A 30 7.52 -1.97 -4.80
C GLN A 30 7.54 -0.59 -5.46
N PHE A 31 7.58 0.46 -4.64
CA PHE A 31 7.73 1.85 -5.05
C PHE A 31 8.89 2.49 -4.28
N THR A 32 9.39 3.63 -4.75
CA THR A 32 10.34 4.42 -3.96
C THR A 32 9.63 5.11 -2.79
N ASN A 33 10.29 5.20 -1.64
CA ASN A 33 9.82 6.01 -0.51
C ASN A 33 10.22 7.47 -0.70
N ASP A 34 9.68 8.07 -1.76
CA ASP A 34 9.78 9.49 -2.05
C ASP A 34 8.43 9.99 -2.59
N MET A 35 8.29 11.31 -2.76
CA MET A 35 7.04 11.90 -3.23
C MET A 35 6.59 11.32 -4.59
N CYS A 36 7.52 11.06 -5.51
CA CYS A 36 7.20 10.52 -6.84
C CYS A 36 6.69 9.08 -6.75
N GLY A 37 7.33 8.23 -5.92
CA GLY A 37 6.92 6.86 -5.67
C GLY A 37 5.54 6.79 -4.99
N ILE A 38 5.29 7.65 -4.00
CA ILE A 38 4.00 7.74 -3.30
C ILE A 38 2.88 8.16 -4.27
N GLN A 39 3.10 9.18 -5.11
CA GLN A 39 2.09 9.62 -6.09
C GLN A 39 1.75 8.51 -7.10
N LYS A 40 2.76 7.74 -7.54
CA LYS A 40 2.55 6.57 -8.41
C LYS A 40 1.76 5.47 -7.72
N LEU A 41 2.06 5.19 -6.45
CA LEU A 41 1.31 4.23 -5.64
C LEU A 41 -0.16 4.64 -5.52
N LEU A 42 -0.42 5.90 -5.11
CA LEU A 42 -1.78 6.43 -4.95
C LEU A 42 -2.59 6.35 -6.25
N SER A 43 -1.99 6.81 -7.36
CA SER A 43 -2.61 6.73 -8.69
C SER A 43 -2.97 5.29 -9.06
N LYS A 44 -2.10 4.32 -8.74
CA LYS A 44 -2.33 2.91 -9.03
C LYS A 44 -3.45 2.31 -8.18
N ILE A 45 -3.53 2.68 -6.91
CA ILE A 45 -4.60 2.24 -5.99
C ILE A 45 -5.94 2.80 -6.47
N GLN A 46 -6.02 4.11 -6.71
CA GLN A 46 -7.25 4.80 -7.13
C GLN A 46 -7.78 4.31 -8.48
N GLN A 47 -6.89 3.97 -9.42
CA GLN A 47 -7.29 3.42 -10.72
C GLN A 47 -7.88 2.00 -10.61
N ARG A 48 -7.47 1.24 -9.59
CA ARG A 48 -7.71 -0.21 -9.52
C ARG A 48 -8.81 -0.58 -8.52
N PHE A 49 -8.99 0.20 -7.47
CA PHE A 49 -9.83 -0.14 -6.33
C PHE A 49 -10.69 1.06 -5.92
N SER A 50 -12.00 0.84 -5.80
CA SER A 50 -12.96 1.82 -5.28
C SER A 50 -13.11 1.76 -3.77
N ASP A 51 -12.84 0.60 -3.15
CA ASP A 51 -12.84 0.38 -1.71
C ASP A 51 -11.68 -0.54 -1.33
N ALA A 52 -10.83 -0.10 -0.41
CA ALA A 52 -9.68 -0.85 0.07
C ALA A 52 -9.31 -0.43 1.49
N LEU A 53 -8.99 -1.39 2.34
CA LEU A 53 -8.36 -1.14 3.63
C LEU A 53 -6.84 -1.12 3.47
N ILE A 54 -6.24 0.03 3.73
CA ILE A 54 -4.78 0.20 3.70
C ILE A 54 -4.25 0.04 5.12
N VAL A 55 -3.27 -0.85 5.29
CA VAL A 55 -2.56 -1.11 6.53
C VAL A 55 -1.09 -0.78 6.31
N ILE A 56 -0.54 0.11 7.14
CA ILE A 56 0.86 0.53 7.05
C ILE A 56 1.56 0.05 8.30
N GLU A 57 2.67 -0.66 8.14
CA GLU A 57 3.49 -1.09 9.27
C GLU A 57 4.19 0.12 9.90
N SER A 58 4.12 0.24 11.22
CA SER A 58 4.87 1.23 11.98
C SER A 58 6.29 0.70 12.21
N THR A 59 7.21 0.93 11.27
CA THR A 59 8.63 0.55 11.43
C THR A 59 9.55 1.74 11.55
N GLY A 60 10.66 1.55 12.27
CA GLY A 60 11.84 2.42 12.20
C GLY A 60 11.85 3.68 13.08
N GLY A 61 10.83 3.95 13.90
CA GLY A 61 10.81 5.14 14.76
C GLY A 61 10.60 6.45 13.99
N TYR A 62 10.23 6.38 12.72
CA TYR A 62 9.97 7.55 11.87
C TYR A 62 8.73 8.34 12.31
N GLU A 63 7.80 7.67 12.98
CA GLU A 63 6.64 8.31 13.60
C GLU A 63 7.02 9.27 14.75
N SER A 64 8.27 9.21 15.22
CA SER A 64 8.80 10.00 16.35
C SER A 64 9.80 11.09 15.94
N LEU A 65 10.05 11.30 14.64
CA LEU A 65 10.93 12.34 14.08
C LEU A 65 10.12 13.50 13.52
#